data_AF-A0A4R4M6N3-F1
#
_entry.id   AF-A0A4R4M6N3-F1
#
_cell.length_a   1.000
_cell.length_b   1.000
_cell.length_c   1.000
_cell.angle_alpha   90.00
_cell.angle_beta   90.00
_cell.angle_gamma   90.00
#
_symmetry.space_group_name_H-M   'P 1'
#
loop_
_entity.id
_entity.type
_entity.pdbx_description
1 polymer ?
#
loop_
_entity_poly.entity_id
_entity_poly.type
_entity_poly.pdbx_seq_one_letter_code
_entity_poly.pdbx_strand_id
1 'polypeptide(L)'
;MTALRGGAEWIGWNRNSEMLASVIDAIQVLSWYFVTVNSKKTPKKPEPFPRPGDAKRKQDENRLPNPLLAALRGEPLEKQEIGPGAVIPAPKN
;
A
#
# COMPACT_ATOMS: atom_id res chain seq x y z
N MET A 1 -10.04 14.97 11.70
CA MET A 1 -9.65 14.03 10.61
C MET A 1 -8.87 12.80 11.12
N THR A 2 -8.61 12.67 12.43
CA THR A 2 -7.88 11.53 13.03
C THR A 2 -8.75 10.30 13.29
N ALA A 3 -10.05 10.49 13.57
CA ALA A 3 -10.97 9.40 13.91
C ALA A 3 -11.32 8.46 12.72
N LEU A 4 -11.23 8.94 11.48
CA LEU A 4 -11.59 8.17 10.27
C LEU A 4 -10.51 7.18 9.79
N ARG A 5 -9.24 7.35 10.21
CA ARG A 5 -8.11 6.49 9.81
C ARG A 5 -7.54 5.61 10.93
N GLY A 6 -7.95 5.86 12.17
CA GLY A 6 -7.86 4.92 13.29
C GLY A 6 -6.45 4.58 13.79
N GLY A 7 -5.98 5.28 14.83
CA GLY A 7 -4.81 4.86 15.63
C GLY A 7 -3.99 6.02 16.20
N ALA A 8 -3.23 5.74 17.27
CA ALA A 8 -2.28 6.70 17.86
C ALA A 8 -1.13 7.04 16.89
N GLU A 9 -0.81 6.12 15.97
CA GLU A 9 0.16 6.33 14.90
C GLU A 9 -0.20 7.50 13.95
N TRP A 10 -1.45 7.96 13.95
CA TRP A 10 -1.92 9.07 13.10
C TRP A 10 -1.82 10.44 13.76
N ILE A 11 -1.36 10.52 15.02
CA ILE A 11 -1.20 11.81 15.71
C ILE A 11 -0.09 12.61 15.02
N GLY A 12 -0.39 13.86 14.66
CA GLY A 12 0.54 14.75 13.94
C GLY A 12 0.57 14.56 12.42
N TRP A 13 -0.07 13.52 11.88
CA TRP A 13 -0.20 13.33 10.44
C TRP A 13 -1.39 14.10 9.87
N ASN A 14 -1.13 14.90 8.85
CA ASN A 14 -2.13 15.69 8.15
C ASN A 14 -1.89 15.61 6.62
N ARG A 15 -2.73 16.30 5.84
CA ARG A 15 -2.61 16.26 4.37
C ARG A 15 -1.26 16.78 3.87
N ASN A 16 -0.68 17.77 4.54
CA ASN A 16 0.62 18.32 4.15
C ASN A 16 1.74 17.32 4.41
N SER A 17 1.73 16.60 5.54
CA SER A 17 2.73 15.56 5.82
C SER A 17 2.66 14.40 4.82
N GLU A 18 1.45 14.02 4.39
CA GLU A 18 1.24 13.00 3.35
C GLU A 18 1.79 13.42 1.98
N MET A 19 1.54 14.68 1.60
CA MET A 19 2.07 15.23 0.36
C MET A 19 3.60 15.31 0.40
N LEU A 20 4.16 15.83 1.50
CA LEU A 20 5.61 15.91 1.67
C LEU A 20 6.29 14.54 1.64
N ALA A 21 5.73 13.54 2.33
CA ALA A 21 6.23 12.17 2.28
C ALA A 21 6.23 11.64 0.83
N SER A 22 5.18 11.92 0.07
CA SER A 22 5.07 11.50 -1.34
C SER A 22 6.06 12.21 -2.26
N VAL A 23 6.37 13.49 -2.00
CA VAL A 23 7.41 14.23 -2.73
C VAL A 23 8.80 13.68 -2.41
N ILE A 24 9.08 13.41 -1.13
CA ILE A 24 10.35 12.81 -0.69
C ILE A 24 10.56 11.45 -1.36
N ASP A 25 9.52 10.62 -1.42
CA ASP A 25 9.57 9.32 -2.11
C ASP A 25 9.85 9.47 -3.60
N ALA A 26 9.18 10.41 -4.27
CA ALA A 26 9.38 10.66 -5.69
C ALA A 26 10.83 11.09 -6.01
N ILE A 27 11.41 11.97 -5.18
CA ILE A 27 12.80 12.42 -5.33
C ILE A 27 13.76 11.25 -5.13
N GLN A 28 13.60 10.48 -4.05
CA GLN A 28 14.46 9.32 -3.78
C GLN A 28 14.43 8.31 -4.94
N VAL A 29 13.23 8.01 -5.46
CA VAL A 29 13.06 7.09 -6.58
C VAL A 29 13.68 7.65 -7.86
N LEU A 30 13.49 8.94 -8.16
CA LEU A 30 14.09 9.58 -9.32
C LEU A 30 15.63 9.55 -9.26
N SER A 31 16.20 9.88 -8.10
CA SER A 31 17.65 9.79 -7.87
C SER A 31 18.16 8.36 -8.01
N TRP A 32 17.43 7.38 -7.47
CA TRP A 32 17.78 5.97 -7.65
C TRP A 32 17.77 5.58 -9.13
N TYR A 33 16.73 5.94 -9.89
CA TYR A 33 16.69 5.70 -11.35
C TYR A 33 17.86 6.35 -12.08
N PHE A 34 18.19 7.58 -11.74
CA PHE A 34 19.34 8.26 -12.34
C PHE A 34 20.64 7.51 -12.06
N VAL A 35 20.88 7.10 -10.82
CA VAL A 35 22.11 6.36 -10.46
C VAL A 35 22.11 4.97 -11.10
N THR A 36 20.99 4.24 -11.12
CA THR A 36 20.95 2.88 -11.66
C THR A 36 21.25 2.82 -13.15
N VAL A 37 20.77 3.79 -13.93
CA VAL A 37 21.05 3.88 -15.36
C VAL A 37 22.50 4.28 -15.63
N ASN A 38 23.12 5.06 -14.73
CA ASN A 38 24.46 5.62 -14.92
C ASN A 38 25.57 4.87 -14.16
N SER A 39 25.29 3.72 -13.54
CA SER A 39 26.27 2.97 -12.74
C SER A 39 26.36 1.50 -13.16
N LYS A 40 27.56 0.92 -13.07
CA LYS A 40 27.79 -0.51 -13.34
C LYS A 40 27.19 -1.42 -12.26
N LYS A 41 26.99 -0.89 -11.05
CA LYS A 41 26.41 -1.62 -9.91
C LYS A 41 25.10 -0.96 -9.53
N THR A 42 24.01 -1.72 -9.58
CA THR A 42 22.69 -1.24 -9.20
C THR A 42 22.63 -0.99 -7.69
N PRO A 43 22.42 0.26 -7.23
CA PRO A 43 22.24 0.54 -5.80
C PRO A 43 20.94 -0.08 -5.28
N LYS A 44 20.85 -0.32 -3.97
CA LYS A 44 19.62 -0.77 -3.32
C LYS A 44 18.51 0.24 -3.58
N LYS A 45 17.31 -0.24 -3.92
CA LYS A 45 16.13 0.61 -4.06
C LYS A 45 15.85 1.34 -2.73
N PRO A 46 15.58 2.65 -2.75
CA PRO A 46 15.26 3.40 -1.55
C PRO A 46 13.97 2.87 -0.92
N GLU A 47 13.94 2.87 0.41
CA GLU A 47 12.74 2.54 1.15
C GLU A 47 11.85 3.79 1.22
N PRO A 48 10.52 3.64 1.01
CA PRO A 48 9.59 4.76 1.15
C PRO A 48 9.67 5.40 2.54
N PHE A 49 9.38 6.69 2.60
CA PHE A 49 9.26 7.44 3.84
C PHE A 49 8.20 6.76 4.74
N PRO A 50 8.50 6.53 6.03
CA PRO A 50 7.60 5.80 6.92
C PRO A 50 6.29 6.56 7.12
N ARG A 51 5.18 5.87 6.91
CA ARG A 51 3.80 6.39 7.07
C ARG A 51 3.03 5.63 8.16
N PRO A 52 2.04 6.27 8.79
CA PRO A 52 1.13 5.59 9.69
C PRO A 52 0.42 4.46 8.95
N GLY A 53 0.34 3.29 9.60
CA GLY A 53 -0.26 2.10 9.00
C GLY A 53 0.67 1.25 8.12
N ASP A 54 1.90 1.69 7.82
CA ASP A 54 2.84 0.89 7.02
C ASP A 54 3.18 -0.46 7.69
N ALA A 55 3.27 -0.49 9.01
CA ALA A 55 3.51 -1.73 9.75
C ALA A 55 2.37 -2.74 9.57
N LYS A 56 1.12 -2.28 9.66
CA LYS A 56 -0.07 -3.12 9.42
C LYS A 56 -0.13 -3.58 7.97
N ARG A 57 0.09 -2.67 7.03
CA ARG A 57 0.12 -2.98 5.59
C ARG A 57 1.18 -4.03 5.24
N LYS A 58 2.41 -3.90 5.76
CA LYS A 58 3.48 -4.90 5.54
C LYS A 58 3.11 -6.26 6.13
N GLN A 59 2.44 -6.28 7.29
CA GLN A 59 1.96 -7.51 7.90
C GLN A 59 0.90 -8.20 7.04
N ASP A 60 -0.05 -7.43 6.49
CA ASP A 60 -1.12 -7.94 5.62
C ASP A 60 -0.57 -8.41 4.26
N GLU A 61 0.37 -7.68 3.67
CA GLU A 61 1.07 -8.06 2.43
C GLU A 61 1.84 -9.39 2.57
N ASN A 62 2.43 -9.65 3.74
CA ASN A 62 3.10 -10.93 4.02
C ASN A 62 2.13 -12.06 4.34
N ARG A 63 0.91 -11.75 4.78
CA ARG A 63 -0.09 -12.73 5.21
C ARG A 63 -0.91 -13.29 4.07
N LEU A 64 -1.16 -12.50 3.02
CA LEU A 64 -2.09 -12.87 1.95
C LEU A 64 -1.34 -13.20 0.65
N PRO A 65 -1.57 -14.37 0.02
CA PRO A 65 -1.10 -14.62 -1.34
C PRO A 65 -1.75 -13.60 -2.28
N ASN A 66 -0.97 -13.05 -3.23
CA ASN A 66 -1.46 -12.04 -4.17
C ASN A 66 -2.72 -12.59 -4.89
N PRO A 67 -3.91 -11.97 -4.69
CA PRO A 67 -5.17 -12.52 -5.19
C PRO A 67 -5.21 -12.53 -6.73
N LEU A 68 -4.53 -11.60 -7.39
CA LEU A 68 -4.42 -11.60 -8.86
C LEU A 68 -3.55 -12.77 -9.35
N LEU A 69 -2.52 -13.13 -8.58
CA LEU A 69 -1.67 -14.26 -8.89
C LEU A 69 -2.40 -15.59 -8.66
N ALA A 70 -3.21 -15.68 -7.60
CA ALA A 70 -4.09 -16.83 -7.34
C ALA A 70 -5.11 -17.01 -8.48
N ALA A 71 -5.76 -15.92 -8.92
CA ALA A 71 -6.69 -15.94 -10.04
C ALA A 71 -6.02 -16.39 -11.35
N LEU A 72 -4.80 -15.93 -11.64
CA LEU A 72 -4.05 -16.33 -12.84
C LEU A 72 -3.64 -17.82 -12.80
N ARG A 73 -3.41 -18.38 -11.61
CA ARG A 73 -3.13 -19.81 -11.41
C ARG A 73 -4.37 -20.69 -11.48
N GLY A 74 -5.57 -20.10 -11.61
CA GLY A 74 -6.83 -20.83 -11.56
C GLY A 74 -7.18 -21.31 -10.14
N GLU A 75 -6.55 -20.75 -9.11
CA GLU A 75 -6.94 -21.01 -7.72
C GLU A 75 -8.25 -20.28 -7.43
N PRO A 76 -9.26 -20.94 -6.83
CA PRO A 76 -10.52 -20.31 -6.53
C PRO A 76 -10.28 -19.17 -5.54
N LEU A 77 -10.69 -17.95 -5.92
CA LEU A 77 -10.71 -16.81 -5.01
C LEU A 77 -11.67 -17.16 -3.87
N GLU A 78 -11.12 -17.45 -2.70
CA GLU A 78 -11.91 -17.64 -1.49
C GLU A 78 -12.75 -16.37 -1.31
N LYS A 79 -14.06 -16.50 -1.50
CA LYS A 79 -14.99 -15.38 -1.34
C LYS A 79 -14.77 -14.85 0.06
N GLN A 80 -14.31 -13.61 0.19
CA GLN A 80 -14.36 -12.92 1.46
C GLN A 80 -15.84 -12.89 1.88
N GLU A 81 -16.21 -13.77 2.81
CA GLU A 81 -17.56 -13.86 3.32
C GLU A 81 -17.86 -12.53 3.99
N ILE A 82 -18.72 -11.78 3.33
CA ILE A 82 -19.16 -10.49 3.81
C ILE A 82 -20.00 -10.81 5.04
N GLY A 83 -19.49 -10.45 6.22
CA GLY A 83 -20.11 -10.76 7.50
C GLY A 83 -21.58 -10.31 7.58
N PRO A 84 -22.36 -10.90 8.50
CA PRO A 84 -23.80 -10.65 8.59
C PRO A 84 -24.07 -9.15 8.78
N GLY A 85 -24.71 -8.53 7.77
CA GLY A 85 -24.97 -7.09 7.68
C GLY A 85 -24.63 -6.45 6.33
N ALA A 86 -24.01 -7.16 5.40
CA ALA A 86 -23.71 -6.60 4.09
C ALA A 86 -24.90 -6.61 3.13
N VAL A 87 -25.31 -5.40 2.73
CA VAL A 87 -26.33 -5.17 1.70
C VAL A 87 -25.68 -5.32 0.32
N ILE A 88 -26.04 -6.37 -0.40
CA ILE A 88 -25.65 -6.58 -1.80
C ILE A 88 -26.60 -5.74 -2.67
N PRO A 89 -26.12 -4.76 -3.45
CA PRO A 89 -26.98 -4.05 -4.40
C PRO A 89 -27.38 -5.01 -5.53
N ALA A 90 -28.69 -5.20 -5.71
CA ALA A 90 -29.23 -6.05 -6.77
C ALA A 90 -28.91 -5.47 -8.16
N PRO A 91 -28.56 -6.32 -9.15
CA PRO A 91 -28.39 -5.87 -10.52
C PRO A 91 -29.74 -5.40 -11.06
N LYS A 92 -29.77 -4.17 -11.60
CA LYS A 92 -30.93 -3.65 -12.33
C LYS A 92 -30.92 -4.28 -13.73
N ASN A 93 -32.02 -4.93 -14.09
CA ASN A 93 -32.29 -5.36 -15.46
C ASN A 93 -32.36 -4.17 -16.41
#